data_AF-A0A832RTC1-F1
#
_entry.id   AF-A0A832RTC1-F1
#
_cell.length_a   1.000
_cell.length_b   1.000
_cell.length_c   1.000
_cell.angle_alpha   90.00
_cell.angle_beta   90.00
_cell.angle_gamma   90.00
#
_symmetry.space_group_name_H-M   'P 1'
#
loop_
_entity.id
_entity.type
_entity.pdbx_description
1 polymer ?
#
loop_
_entity_poly.entity_id
_entity_poly.type
_entity_poly.pdbx_seq_one_letter_code
_entity_poly.pdbx_strand_id
1 'polypeptide(L)' 'MSDISCPYCNSVFKTKEDLSKHIDRIHGDSGLLEGDTRKL' A
#
# COMPACT_ATOMS: atom_id res chain seq x y z
N MET A 1 -12.37 16.93 2.79
CA MET A 1 -12.33 15.69 1.98
C MET A 1 -10.94 15.13 2.18
N SER A 2 -10.84 13.87 2.60
CA SER A 2 -9.55 13.25 2.92
C SER A 2 -9.16 12.35 1.77
N ASP A 3 -8.56 12.94 0.75
CA ASP A 3 -8.05 12.22 -0.42
C ASP A 3 -6.73 11.52 -0.04
N ILE A 4 -6.60 10.25 -0.39
CA ILE A 4 -5.45 9.42 0.00
C ILE A 4 -4.53 9.26 -1.22
N SER A 5 -3.28 9.67 -1.10
CA SER A 5 -2.32 9.59 -2.20
C SER A 5 -1.41 8.37 -2.05
N CYS A 6 -1.13 7.69 -3.17
CA CYS A 6 -0.17 6.60 -3.20
C CYS A 6 1.26 7.14 -3.04
N PRO A 7 2.07 6.62 -2.10
CA PRO A 7 3.44 7.09 -1.90
C PRO A 7 4.41 6.67 -3.00
N TYR A 8 4.04 5.68 -3.83
CA TYR A 8 4.91 5.15 -4.88
C TYR A 8 4.75 5.89 -6.22
N CYS A 9 3.55 6.39 -6.51
CA CYS A 9 3.25 7.03 -7.80
C CYS A 9 2.39 8.30 -7.68
N ASN A 10 2.13 8.78 -6.47
CA ASN A 10 1.30 9.96 -6.18
C ASN A 10 -0.15 9.92 -6.72
N SER A 11 -0.67 8.73 -7.05
CA SER A 11 -2.07 8.56 -7.47
C SER A 11 -3.03 8.86 -6.34
N VAL A 12 -4.09 9.62 -6.61
CA VAL A 12 -5.07 10.07 -5.60
C VAL A 12 -6.28 9.15 -5.60
N PHE A 13 -6.64 8.63 -4.43
CA PHE A 13 -7.72 7.68 -4.20
C PHE A 13 -8.70 8.19 -3.16
N LYS A 14 -9.97 7.79 -3.31
CA LYS A 14 -11.04 8.18 -2.38
C LYS A 14 -11.16 7.26 -1.18
N THR A 15 -10.64 6.04 -1.26
CA THR A 15 -10.75 5.02 -0.23
C THR A 15 -9.46 4.23 -0.09
N LYS A 16 -9.23 3.71 1.11
CA LYS A 16 -8.06 2.87 1.41
C LYS A 16 -8.11 1.53 0.67
N GLU A 17 -9.30 1.00 0.38
CA GLU A 17 -9.46 -0.21 -0.43
C GLU A 17 -8.93 -0.03 -1.86
N ASP A 18 -9.26 1.08 -2.50
CA ASP A 18 -8.81 1.36 -3.87
C ASP A 18 -7.30 1.56 -3.90
N LEU A 19 -6.75 2.29 -2.92
CA LEU A 19 -5.31 2.42 -2.74
C LEU A 19 -4.63 1.07 -2.50
N SER A 20 -5.20 0.20 -1.66
CA SER A 20 -4.61 -1.10 -1.34
C SER A 20 -4.59 -2.01 -2.57
N LYS A 21 -5.69 -2.06 -3.33
CA LYS A 21 -5.74 -2.80 -4.60
C LYS A 21 -4.80 -2.20 -5.65
N HIS A 22 -4.65 -0.89 -5.66
CA HIS A 22 -3.71 -0.20 -6.53
C HIS A 22 -2.27 -0.57 -6.19
N ILE A 23 -1.88 -0.51 -4.91
CA ILE A 23 -0.54 -0.92 -4.46
C ILE A 23 -0.33 -2.40 -4.78
N ASP A 24 -1.29 -3.28 -4.53
CA ASP A 24 -1.17 -4.72 -4.82
C ASP A 24 -1.04 -5.04 -6.32
N ARG A 25 -1.72 -4.28 -7.21
CA ARG A 25 -1.69 -4.52 -8.67
C ARG A 25 -0.58 -3.77 -9.40
N ILE A 26 -0.24 -2.56 -8.95
CA ILE A 26 0.72 -1.66 -9.60
C ILE A 26 2.09 -1.73 -8.92
N HIS A 27 2.09 -1.84 -7.60
CA HIS A 27 3.28 -1.90 -6.75
C HIS A 27 3.36 -3.24 -6.01
N GLY A 28 2.84 -4.30 -6.63
CA GLY A 28 2.52 -5.63 -6.08
C GLY A 28 3.70 -6.47 -5.60
N ASP A 29 4.66 -5.82 -4.97
CA ASP A 29 5.87 -6.37 -4.39
C ASP A 29 6.08 -5.71 -3.02
N SER A 30 5.11 -5.85 -2.12
CA SER A 30 5.30 -5.52 -0.70
C SER A 30 4.41 -6.38 0.19
N GLY A 31 4.33 -7.68 -0.13
CA GLY A 31 3.74 -8.69 0.74
C GLY A 31 4.75 -9.42 1.63
N LEU A 32 6.05 -9.10 1.56
CA LEU A 32 7.12 -9.88 2.22
C LEU A 32 8.11 -9.09 3.07
N LEU A 33 7.67 -8.02 3.73
CA LEU A 33 8.44 -7.39 4.79
C LEU A 33 7.42 -6.65 5.68
N GLU A 34 7.25 -6.88 6.97
CA GLU A 34 8.09 -7.52 7.99
C GLU A 34 7.14 -8.08 9.06
N GLY A 35 7.01 -9.40 9.10
CA GLY A 35 6.26 -10.11 10.15
C GLY A 35 7.10 -11.15 10.89
N ASP A 36 8.36 -11.37 10.47
CA ASP A 36 9.31 -12.19 11.21
C ASP A 36 9.96 -11.36 12.30
N THR A 37 9.19 -10.93 13.31
CA THR A 37 9.77 -10.74 14.65
C THR A 37 10.01 -12.12 15.28
N ARG A 38 10.82 -12.95 14.62
CA ARG A 38 11.61 -13.97 15.31
C ARG A 38 12.87 -13.28 15.80
N LYS A 39 12.70 -12.40 16.80
CA LYS A 39 13.84 -11.93 17.60
C LYS A 39 13.67 -12.49 19.01
N LEU A 40 14.48 -13.54 19.25
CA LEU A 40 14.85 -14.19 20.50
C LEU A 40 13.80 -15.09 21.16
#